data_AF-A0AB39DYJ8-F1
#
_entry.id   AF-A0AB39DYJ8-F1
#
_cell.length_a   1.000
_cell.length_b   1.000
_cell.length_c   1.000
_cell.angle_alpha   90.00
_cell.angle_beta   90.00
_cell.angle_gamma   90.00
#
_symmetry.space_group_name_H-M   'P 1'
#
loop_
_entity.id
_entity.type
_entity.pdbx_description
1 polymer ?
#
loop_
_entity_poly.entity_id
_entity_poly.type
_entity_poly.pdbx_seq_one_letter_code
_entity_poly.pdbx_strand_id
1 'polypeptide(L)'
;MSLTAAVWIVILCALIMANLPFLLERRLAPWPWGAASGAGPAALRWGLSLIFLAGVALWSWGTLALVGGSFAGGGAATALFLLKLLFSLAFAWALLALPGWRGGTGGVKSFFDRLLEVLVGYVLVGTLGFALELNLGNAFPQRWEFYAVTLALFLVLGYPGFVWRYMLRRRPR
;
A
#
# COMPACT_ATOMS: atom_id res chain seq x y z
N MET A 1 5.89 -8.24 20.58
CA MET A 1 6.88 -8.60 19.53
C MET A 1 8.18 -7.86 19.80
N SER A 2 9.33 -8.35 19.33
CA SER A 2 10.58 -7.58 19.41
C SER A 2 10.61 -6.49 18.33
N LEU A 3 11.29 -5.38 18.61
CA LEU A 3 11.53 -4.29 17.65
C LEU A 3 12.12 -4.83 16.34
N THR A 4 13.11 -5.72 16.44
CA THR A 4 13.76 -6.35 15.29
C THR A 4 12.76 -7.07 14.39
N ALA A 5 11.82 -7.83 14.95
CA ALA A 5 10.80 -8.52 14.17
C ALA A 5 9.85 -7.54 13.48
N ALA A 6 9.41 -6.48 14.18
CA ALA A 6 8.57 -5.44 13.62
C ALA A 6 9.24 -4.73 12.43
N VAL A 7 10.52 -4.39 12.56
CA VAL A 7 11.31 -3.76 11.48
C VAL A 7 11.36 -4.66 10.25
N TRP A 8 11.66 -5.95 10.39
CA TRP A 8 11.68 -6.89 9.26
C TRP A 8 10.32 -7.04 8.58
N ILE A 9 9.23 -7.06 9.35
CA ILE A 9 7.87 -7.10 8.79
C ILE A 9 7.62 -5.88 7.92
N VAL A 10 7.93 -4.68 8.42
CA VAL A 10 7.76 -3.42 7.65
C VAL A 10 8.61 -3.45 6.39
N ILE A 11 9.87 -3.86 6.47
CA ILE A 11 10.78 -3.94 5.32
C ILE A 11 10.26 -4.91 4.26
N LEU A 12 9.81 -6.11 4.66
CA LEU A 12 9.24 -7.09 3.73
C LEU A 12 7.96 -6.56 3.08
N CYS A 13 7.08 -5.93 3.86
CA CYS A 13 5.87 -5.29 3.33
C CYS A 13 6.20 -4.15 2.36
N ALA A 14 7.21 -3.33 2.69
CA ALA A 14 7.70 -2.25 1.85
C ALA A 14 8.22 -2.77 0.52
N LEU A 15 9.05 -3.80 0.56
CA LEU A 15 9.61 -4.43 -0.64
C LEU A 15 8.49 -4.97 -1.55
N ILE A 16 7.50 -5.67 -0.99
CA ILE A 16 6.40 -6.22 -1.76
C ILE A 16 5.56 -5.08 -2.38
N MET A 17 5.12 -4.12 -1.58
CA MET A 17 4.22 -3.05 -2.04
C MET A 17 4.89 -2.07 -3.01
N ALA A 18 6.18 -1.78 -2.84
CA ALA A 18 6.92 -0.94 -3.77
C ALA A 18 7.05 -1.58 -5.17
N ASN A 19 7.10 -2.92 -5.24
CA ASN A 19 7.29 -3.65 -6.50
C ASN A 19 5.97 -4.11 -7.15
N LEU A 20 4.90 -4.27 -6.36
CA LEU A 20 3.57 -4.69 -6.81
C LEU A 20 3.04 -3.92 -8.05
N PRO A 21 3.10 -2.57 -8.13
CA PRO A 21 2.55 -1.83 -9.27
C PRO A 21 3.32 -2.04 -10.58
N PHE A 22 4.59 -2.45 -10.49
CA PHE A 22 5.43 -2.75 -11.65
C PHE A 22 5.22 -4.19 -12.13
N LEU A 23 5.13 -5.14 -11.20
CA LEU A 23 4.93 -6.55 -11.51
C LEU A 23 3.55 -6.83 -12.09
N LEU A 24 2.50 -6.18 -11.57
CA LEU A 24 1.14 -6.42 -12.02
C LEU A 24 0.81 -5.59 -13.28
N GLU A 25 0.29 -6.27 -14.30
CA GLU A 25 -0.26 -5.64 -15.50
C GLU A 25 -1.61 -4.97 -15.21
N ARG A 26 -2.30 -5.45 -14.18
CA ARG A 26 -3.62 -4.98 -13.75
C ARG A 26 -3.54 -3.72 -12.91
N ARG A 27 -4.47 -2.78 -13.12
CA ARG A 27 -4.55 -1.53 -12.32
C ARG A 27 -4.97 -1.84 -10.90
N LEU A 28 -4.23 -1.29 -9.94
CA LEU A 28 -4.48 -1.47 -8.50
C LEU A 28 -5.39 -0.39 -7.93
N ALA A 29 -5.44 0.78 -8.59
CA ALA A 29 -6.28 1.90 -8.18
C ALA A 29 -7.18 2.37 -9.33
N PRO A 30 -8.43 2.77 -9.05
CA PRO A 30 -9.38 3.23 -10.05
C PRO A 30 -9.15 4.70 -10.37
N TRP A 31 -8.02 5.02 -11.02
CA TRP A 31 -7.71 6.42 -11.36
C TRP A 31 -8.68 7.00 -12.40
N PRO A 32 -9.13 8.25 -12.23
CA PRO A 32 -10.23 8.78 -13.01
C PRO A 32 -9.80 9.18 -14.43
N TRP A 33 -8.51 9.24 -14.74
CA TRP A 33 -7.95 9.52 -16.06
C TRP A 33 -7.56 8.26 -16.86
N GLY A 34 -7.64 7.07 -16.27
CA GLY A 34 -7.13 5.85 -16.90
C GLY A 34 -8.14 5.03 -17.69
N ALA A 35 -9.43 5.04 -17.35
CA ALA A 35 -10.38 4.07 -17.94
C ALA A 35 -10.37 4.16 -19.46
N ALA A 36 -10.18 3.00 -20.11
CA ALA A 36 -10.49 2.83 -21.51
C ALA A 36 -11.85 3.52 -21.75
N SER A 37 -11.84 4.44 -22.71
CA SER A 37 -13.00 5.10 -23.27
C SER A 37 -14.20 4.14 -23.32
N GLY A 38 -15.15 4.23 -22.38
CA GLY A 38 -16.37 3.42 -22.41
C GLY A 38 -17.16 3.23 -21.12
N ALA A 39 -16.56 3.28 -19.92
CA ALA A 39 -17.28 2.95 -18.68
C ALA A 39 -17.68 4.19 -17.85
N GLY A 40 -18.86 4.77 -18.16
CA GLY A 40 -19.63 5.66 -17.27
C GLY A 40 -19.26 7.16 -17.25
N PRO A 41 -20.12 8.00 -16.66
CA PRO A 41 -19.93 9.46 -16.58
C PRO A 41 -18.71 9.82 -15.73
N ALA A 42 -18.03 10.91 -16.08
CA ALA A 42 -16.82 11.37 -15.41
C ALA A 42 -17.00 11.51 -13.88
N ALA A 43 -18.16 11.98 -13.43
CA ALA A 43 -18.50 12.10 -12.01
C ALA A 43 -18.43 10.76 -11.26
N LEU A 44 -18.84 9.65 -11.88
CA LEU A 44 -18.79 8.32 -11.27
C LEU A 44 -17.34 7.84 -11.10
N ARG A 45 -16.45 8.15 -12.05
CA ARG A 45 -15.02 7.79 -11.99
C ARG A 45 -14.33 8.54 -10.84
N TRP A 46 -14.55 9.84 -10.75
CA TRP A 46 -14.06 10.65 -9.65
C TRP A 46 -14.63 10.20 -8.31
N GLY A 47 -15.94 9.91 -8.25
CA GLY A 47 -16.59 9.35 -7.07
C GLY A 47 -15.97 8.03 -6.61
N LEU A 48 -15.67 7.11 -7.53
CA LEU A 48 -14.98 5.85 -7.22
C LEU A 48 -13.55 6.07 -6.73
N SER A 49 -12.79 6.98 -7.32
CA SER A 49 -11.45 7.33 -6.84
C SER A 49 -11.49 7.91 -5.43
N LEU A 50 -12.46 8.78 -5.15
CA LEU A 50 -12.67 9.35 -3.82
C LEU A 50 -13.08 8.28 -2.81
N ILE A 51 -14.00 7.37 -3.17
CA ILE A 51 -14.40 6.24 -2.32
C ILE A 51 -13.21 5.32 -2.04
N PHE A 52 -12.37 5.05 -3.04
CA PHE A 52 -11.15 4.25 -2.86
C PHE A 52 -10.18 4.92 -1.89
N LEU A 53 -9.90 6.23 -2.07
CA LEU A 53 -9.04 6.99 -1.16
C LEU A 53 -9.63 7.05 0.25
N ALA A 54 -10.94 7.22 0.39
CA ALA A 54 -11.64 7.15 1.67
C ALA A 54 -11.53 5.75 2.29
N GLY A 55 -11.59 4.69 1.50
CA GLY A 55 -11.37 3.31 1.94
C GLY A 55 -9.94 3.06 2.42
N VAL A 56 -8.93 3.59 1.72
CA VAL A 56 -7.53 3.56 2.15
C VAL A 56 -7.34 4.33 3.45
N ALA A 57 -7.96 5.51 3.58
CA ALA A 57 -7.91 6.31 4.80
C ALA A 57 -8.59 5.60 5.97
N LEU A 58 -9.77 5.01 5.74
CA LEU A 58 -10.52 4.24 6.74
C LEU A 58 -9.73 3.00 7.19
N TRP A 59 -9.09 2.30 6.25
CA TRP A 59 -8.21 1.17 6.58
C TRP A 59 -6.97 1.62 7.37
N SER A 60 -6.38 2.76 6.99
CA SER A 60 -5.22 3.33 7.69
C SER A 60 -5.60 3.67 9.14
N TRP A 61 -6.75 4.31 9.33
CA TRP A 61 -7.31 4.59 10.66
C TRP A 61 -7.59 3.29 11.44
N GLY A 62 -8.25 2.31 10.81
CA GLY A 62 -8.55 1.02 11.42
C GLY A 62 -7.29 0.26 11.82
N THR A 63 -6.24 0.30 11.02
CA THR A 63 -4.95 -0.34 11.32
C THR A 63 -4.27 0.35 12.50
N LEU A 64 -4.24 1.68 12.53
CA LEU A 64 -3.72 2.42 13.69
C LEU A 64 -4.51 2.11 14.97
N ALA A 65 -5.84 2.04 14.91
CA ALA A 65 -6.68 1.75 16.06
C ALA A 65 -6.58 0.28 16.54
N LEU A 66 -6.49 -0.68 15.62
CA LEU A 66 -6.51 -2.12 15.95
C LEU A 66 -5.14 -2.66 16.32
N VAL A 67 -4.09 -2.20 15.64
CA VAL A 67 -2.69 -2.67 15.79
C VAL A 67 -1.89 -1.77 16.73
N GLY A 68 -2.17 -0.46 16.74
CA GLY A 68 -1.51 0.50 17.64
C GLY A 68 -1.96 0.42 19.10
N GLY A 69 -3.01 -0.34 19.41
CA GLY A 69 -3.44 -0.59 20.79
C GLY A 69 -2.48 -1.50 21.55
N SER A 70 -2.31 -1.27 22.85
CA SER A 70 -1.31 -1.94 23.68
C SER A 70 -1.41 -3.46 23.69
N PHE A 71 -0.27 -4.09 23.41
CA PHE A 71 -0.11 -5.52 23.49
C PHE A 71 0.09 -5.95 24.95
N ALA A 72 -0.92 -6.54 25.58
CA ALA A 72 -0.76 -7.16 26.89
C ALA A 72 0.02 -8.48 26.72
N GLY A 73 1.28 -8.51 27.15
CA GLY A 73 2.21 -9.63 26.93
C GLY A 73 1.67 -10.98 27.40
N GLY A 74 1.33 -11.85 26.45
CA GLY A 74 0.89 -13.23 26.68
C GLY A 74 0.77 -14.01 25.36
N GLY A 75 0.82 -15.35 25.42
CA GLY A 75 0.78 -16.21 24.23
C GLY A 75 -0.49 -16.00 23.37
N ALA A 76 -1.66 -15.95 24.00
CA ALA A 76 -2.93 -15.68 23.33
C ALA A 76 -3.02 -14.26 22.75
N ALA A 77 -2.45 -13.26 23.44
CA ALA A 77 -2.40 -11.89 22.93
C ALA A 77 -1.49 -11.79 21.68
N THR A 78 -0.40 -12.56 21.64
CA THR A 78 0.51 -12.68 20.48
C THR A 78 -0.21 -13.21 19.26
N ALA A 79 -0.99 -14.28 19.44
CA ALA A 79 -1.79 -14.85 18.36
C ALA A 79 -2.86 -13.87 17.86
N LEU A 80 -3.57 -13.18 18.76
CA LEU A 80 -4.59 -12.19 18.39
C LEU A 80 -3.98 -10.97 17.66
N PHE A 81 -2.80 -10.52 18.06
CA PHE A 81 -2.08 -9.45 17.37
C PHE A 81 -1.66 -9.86 15.96
N LEU A 82 -1.08 -11.06 15.81
CA LEU A 82 -0.72 -11.59 14.50
C LEU A 82 -1.95 -11.76 13.61
N LEU A 83 -3.07 -12.22 14.17
CA LEU A 83 -4.33 -12.34 13.44
C LEU A 83 -4.85 -10.98 12.97
N LYS A 84 -4.81 -9.95 13.84
CA LYS A 84 -5.17 -8.57 13.47
C LYS A 84 -4.26 -8.01 12.38
N LEU A 85 -2.95 -8.26 12.48
CA LEU A 85 -1.96 -7.83 11.48
C LEU A 85 -2.20 -8.53 10.14
N LEU A 86 -2.41 -9.84 10.14
CA LEU A 86 -2.73 -10.63 8.94
C LEU A 86 -4.06 -10.19 8.32
N PHE A 87 -5.08 -9.94 9.14
CA PHE A 87 -6.37 -9.43 8.66
C PHE A 87 -6.22 -8.04 8.05
N SER A 88 -5.47 -7.14 8.69
CA SER A 88 -5.17 -5.81 8.18
C SER A 88 -4.41 -5.88 6.85
N LEU A 89 -3.36 -6.70 6.75
CA LEU A 89 -2.60 -6.92 5.51
C LEU A 89 -3.47 -7.53 4.40
N ALA A 90 -4.31 -8.52 4.73
CA ALA A 90 -5.24 -9.13 3.80
C ALA A 90 -6.30 -8.13 3.33
N PHE A 91 -6.79 -7.26 4.21
CA PHE A 91 -7.75 -6.22 3.88
C PHE A 91 -7.12 -5.14 3.00
N ALA A 92 -5.88 -4.70 3.26
CA ALA A 92 -5.15 -3.81 2.36
C ALA A 92 -4.95 -4.43 0.98
N TRP A 93 -4.55 -5.71 0.93
CA TRP A 93 -4.42 -6.44 -0.32
C TRP A 93 -5.77 -6.54 -1.05
N ALA A 94 -6.86 -6.83 -0.34
CA ALA A 94 -8.20 -6.84 -0.91
C ALA A 94 -8.61 -5.46 -1.42
N LEU A 95 -8.36 -4.38 -0.68
CA LEU A 95 -8.62 -2.98 -1.07
C LEU A 95 -7.90 -2.62 -2.38
N LEU A 96 -6.65 -3.05 -2.53
CA LEU A 96 -5.86 -2.86 -3.75
C LEU A 96 -6.24 -3.83 -4.88
N ALA A 97 -6.80 -5.00 -4.55
CA ALA A 97 -7.24 -5.99 -5.52
C ALA A 97 -8.63 -5.67 -6.11
N LEU A 98 -9.54 -5.08 -5.32
CA LEU A 98 -10.93 -4.77 -5.71
C LEU A 98 -11.05 -3.90 -6.98
N PRO A 99 -10.27 -2.82 -7.16
CA PRO A 99 -10.32 -2.00 -8.37
C PRO A 99 -9.78 -2.73 -9.60
N GLY A 100 -8.84 -3.64 -9.40
CA GLY A 100 -8.26 -4.46 -10.46
C GLY A 100 -9.23 -5.51 -11.02
N TRP A 101 -10.25 -5.93 -10.26
CA TRP A 101 -11.26 -6.87 -10.76
C TRP A 101 -12.33 -6.17 -11.60
N ARG A 102 -12.57 -4.87 -11.39
CA ARG A 102 -13.54 -4.06 -12.15
C ARG A 102 -12.93 -3.35 -13.37
N GLY A 103 -11.62 -3.12 -13.37
CA GLY A 103 -10.91 -2.53 -14.49
C GLY A 103 -10.69 -3.54 -15.62
N GLY A 104 -11.49 -3.46 -16.67
CA GLY A 104 -11.30 -4.24 -17.90
C GLY A 104 -9.86 -4.15 -18.42
N THR A 105 -9.34 -5.30 -18.87
CA THR A 105 -8.05 -5.47 -19.54
C THR A 105 -8.03 -4.67 -20.86
N GLY A 106 -7.50 -3.43 -20.86
CA GLY A 106 -7.54 -2.68 -22.13
C GLY A 106 -6.81 -1.34 -22.24
N GLY A 107 -5.88 -1.00 -21.35
CA GLY A 107 -5.11 0.25 -21.52
C GLY A 107 -3.70 0.17 -20.95
N VAL A 108 -2.70 0.56 -21.75
CA VAL A 108 -1.31 0.70 -21.32
C VAL A 108 -1.28 1.62 -20.09
N LYS A 109 -0.83 1.10 -18.94
CA LYS A 109 -0.68 1.90 -17.71
C LYS A 109 0.26 3.08 -17.97
N SER A 110 -0.20 4.29 -17.68
CA SER A 110 0.66 5.48 -17.71
C SER A 110 1.74 5.37 -16.62
N PHE A 111 2.84 6.07 -16.81
CA PHE A 111 3.87 6.21 -15.77
C PHE A 111 3.28 6.84 -14.50
N PHE A 112 2.45 7.88 -14.67
CA PHE A 112 1.80 8.58 -13.55
C PHE A 112 0.85 7.68 -12.75
N ASP A 113 0.13 6.77 -13.40
CA ASP A 113 -0.75 5.82 -12.71
C ASP A 113 0.05 4.92 -11.76
N ARG A 114 1.24 4.49 -12.17
CA ARG A 114 2.13 3.65 -11.35
C ARG A 114 2.74 4.45 -10.21
N LEU A 115 3.16 5.69 -10.47
CA LEU A 115 3.69 6.57 -9.44
C LEU A 115 2.65 6.80 -8.33
N LEU A 116 1.39 7.01 -8.70
CA LEU A 116 0.30 7.11 -7.75
C LEU A 116 0.04 5.79 -7.02
N GLU A 117 0.08 4.64 -7.70
CA GLU A 117 -0.04 3.32 -7.05
C GLU A 117 1.10 3.09 -6.02
N VAL A 118 2.33 3.49 -6.35
CA VAL A 118 3.49 3.44 -5.44
C VAL A 118 3.27 4.37 -4.24
N LEU A 119 2.76 5.58 -4.45
CA LEU A 119 2.50 6.53 -3.37
C LEU A 119 1.42 6.02 -2.41
N VAL A 120 0.38 5.37 -2.94
CA VAL A 120 -0.63 4.67 -2.10
C VAL A 120 0.04 3.54 -1.31
N GLY A 121 0.90 2.75 -1.94
CA GLY A 121 1.68 1.71 -1.26
C GLY A 121 2.54 2.27 -0.12
N TYR A 122 3.16 3.44 -0.32
CA TYR A 122 3.92 4.14 0.71
C TYR A 122 3.06 4.52 1.92
N VAL A 123 1.87 5.07 1.70
CA VAL A 123 0.93 5.40 2.79
C VAL A 123 0.49 4.15 3.56
N LEU A 124 0.20 3.05 2.86
CA LEU A 124 -0.21 1.79 3.49
C LEU A 124 0.91 1.18 4.36
N VAL A 125 2.14 1.20 3.86
CA VAL A 125 3.30 0.66 4.60
C VAL A 125 3.70 1.60 5.74
N GLY A 126 3.65 2.91 5.51
CA GLY A 126 3.93 3.91 6.55
C GLY A 126 2.94 3.80 7.71
N THR A 127 1.64 3.67 7.44
CA THR A 127 0.63 3.51 8.48
C THR A 127 0.80 2.21 9.27
N LEU A 128 1.21 1.12 8.61
CA LEU A 128 1.58 -0.12 9.28
C LEU A 128 2.82 0.07 10.18
N GLY A 129 3.84 0.77 9.71
CA GLY A 129 5.02 1.12 10.51
C GLY A 129 4.67 1.93 11.76
N PHE A 130 3.87 2.99 11.61
CA PHE A 130 3.38 3.80 12.74
C PHE A 130 2.54 2.99 13.72
N ALA A 131 1.67 2.10 13.22
CA ALA A 131 0.86 1.26 14.09
C ALA A 131 1.73 0.30 14.93
N LEU A 132 2.82 -0.23 14.36
CA LEU A 132 3.78 -1.04 15.09
C LEU A 132 4.61 -0.22 16.08
N GLU A 133 4.98 1.01 15.73
CA GLU A 133 5.71 1.94 16.61
C GLU A 133 4.87 2.30 17.84
N LEU A 134 3.59 2.64 17.64
CA LEU A 134 2.62 2.89 18.72
C LEU A 134 2.40 1.67 19.62
N ASN A 135 2.52 0.46 19.08
CA ASN A 135 2.40 -0.77 19.86
C ASN A 135 3.62 -1.02 20.77
N LEU A 136 4.81 -0.62 20.34
CA LEU A 136 6.08 -0.83 21.04
C LEU A 136 6.42 0.28 22.04
N GLY A 137 5.71 1.41 22.01
CA GLY A 137 5.92 2.53 22.92
C GLY A 137 5.22 3.81 22.46
N ASN A 138 5.68 4.94 22.97
CA ASN A 138 5.14 6.25 22.57
C ASN A 138 5.79 6.71 21.26
N ALA A 139 4.98 7.00 20.23
CA ALA A 139 5.49 7.53 18.98
C ALA A 139 6.11 8.92 19.21
N PHE A 140 7.36 9.10 18.79
CA PHE A 140 8.02 10.40 18.88
C PHE A 140 7.56 11.30 17.72
N PRO A 141 7.46 12.62 17.94
CA PRO A 141 7.14 13.55 16.86
C PRO A 141 8.27 13.56 15.83
N GLN A 142 7.99 13.06 14.63
CA GLN A 142 8.92 13.01 13.51
C GLN A 142 8.80 14.29 12.67
N ARG A 143 9.94 14.82 12.21
CA ARG A 143 9.97 16.00 11.35
C ARG A 143 9.75 15.64 9.87
N TRP A 144 9.52 16.64 9.02
CA TRP A 144 9.26 16.44 7.58
C TRP A 144 10.39 15.68 6.86
N GLU A 145 11.64 15.83 7.33
CA GLU A 145 12.81 15.16 6.75
C GLU A 145 12.69 13.64 6.87
N PHE A 146 12.11 13.13 7.97
CA PHE A 146 11.89 11.70 8.15
C PHE A 146 11.03 11.15 7.01
N TYR A 147 9.90 11.80 6.74
CA TYR A 147 8.97 11.38 5.69
C TYR A 147 9.60 11.46 4.29
N ALA A 148 10.47 12.44 4.05
CA ALA A 148 11.18 12.56 2.78
C ALA A 148 12.19 11.41 2.59
N VAL A 149 12.95 11.08 3.63
CA VAL A 149 13.93 9.99 3.61
C VAL A 149 13.24 8.63 3.48
N THR A 150 12.17 8.38 4.23
CA THR A 150 11.42 7.12 4.13
C THR A 150 10.77 6.94 2.76
N LEU A 151 10.25 8.02 2.17
CA LEU A 151 9.73 7.99 0.81
C LEU A 151 10.85 7.67 -0.19
N ALA A 152 12.01 8.31 -0.08
CA ALA A 152 13.14 8.03 -0.96
C ALA A 152 13.60 6.56 -0.86
N LEU A 153 13.72 6.03 0.36
CA LEU A 153 14.06 4.61 0.59
C LEU A 153 13.01 3.67 0.01
N PHE A 154 11.72 4.00 0.16
CA PHE A 154 10.63 3.22 -0.42
C PHE A 154 10.69 3.19 -1.96
N LEU A 155 10.98 4.32 -2.59
CA LEU A 155 11.17 4.40 -4.04
C LEU A 155 12.37 3.57 -4.51
N VAL A 156 13.47 3.58 -3.77
CA VAL A 156 14.64 2.73 -4.05
C VAL A 156 14.28 1.25 -3.97
N LEU A 157 13.47 0.83 -2.99
CA LEU A 157 12.98 -0.55 -2.91
C LEU A 157 12.11 -0.96 -4.10
N GLY A 158 11.44 -0.02 -4.77
CA GLY A 158 10.65 -0.26 -5.98
C GLY A 158 11.47 -0.30 -7.27
N TYR A 159 12.75 0.09 -7.23
CA TYR A 159 13.67 0.08 -8.37
C TYR A 159 13.77 -1.28 -9.10
N PRO A 160 13.91 -2.45 -8.43
CA PRO A 160 14.00 -3.73 -9.14
C PRO A 160 12.78 -4.03 -10.03
N GLY A 161 11.57 -3.75 -9.54
CA GLY A 161 10.34 -3.89 -10.33
C GLY A 161 10.29 -2.91 -11.51
N PHE A 162 10.75 -1.68 -11.30
CA PHE A 162 10.89 -0.69 -12.37
C PHE A 162 11.83 -1.19 -13.47
N VAL A 163 13.05 -1.61 -13.11
CA VAL A 163 14.05 -2.12 -14.07
C VAL A 163 13.53 -3.33 -14.82
N TRP A 164 12.94 -4.30 -14.12
CA TRP A 164 12.37 -5.49 -14.74
C TRP A 164 11.37 -5.14 -15.84
N ARG A 165 10.46 -4.20 -15.58
CA ARG A 165 9.40 -3.85 -16.53
C ARG A 165 9.84 -2.93 -17.65
N TYR A 166 10.66 -1.92 -17.34
CA TYR A 166 11.02 -0.89 -18.31
C TYR A 166 12.28 -1.24 -19.10
N MET A 167 13.20 -2.01 -18.51
CA MET A 167 14.47 -2.36 -19.15
C MET A 167 14.50 -3.81 -19.64
N LEU A 168 14.02 -4.79 -18.86
CA LEU A 168 14.11 -6.21 -19.27
C LEU A 168 12.94 -6.68 -20.13
N ARG A 169 11.71 -6.26 -19.81
CA ARG A 169 10.52 -6.64 -20.59
C ARG A 169 10.45 -5.83 -21.87
N ARG A 170 11.14 -6.31 -22.90
CA ARG A 170 10.95 -5.86 -24.29
C ARG A 170 9.49 -6.05 -24.65
N ARG A 171 8.81 -4.99 -25.10
CA ARG A 171 7.46 -5.13 -25.68
C ARG A 171 7.59 -6.12 -26.86
N PRO A 172 6.80 -7.20 -26.92
CA PRO A 172 6.60 -7.86 -28.20
C PRO A 172 6.05 -6.79 -29.13
N ARG A 173 6.77 -6.54 -30.22
CA ARG A 173 6.33 -5.61 -31.27
C ARG A 173 5.06 -6.15 -31.92
#